data_AF-A0A1Q7CXR9-F1
#
_entry.id   AF-A0A1Q7CXR9-F1
#
_cell.length_a   1.000
_cell.length_b   1.000
_cell.length_c   1.000
_cell.angle_alpha   90.00
_cell.angle_beta   90.00
_cell.angle_gamma   90.00
#
_symmetry.space_group_name_H-M   'P 1'
#
loop_
_entity.id
_entity.type
_entity.pdbx_description
1 polymer ?
#
loop_
_entity_poly.entity_id
_entity_poly.type
_entity_poly.pdbx_seq_one_letter_code
_entity_poly.pdbx_strand_id
1 'polypeptide(L)'
;MFIGTEILSIAGSVMPGEAIVEDATFCPAPQPAPQPATCSESPISVTGPGATVIDEIPPTFTSMPPDMTVDATGPSDTLVQYQAPTATDNAPGAVSVSCSSASGGMFMVGTTSVACTATDVSGNSATATFSVTVQNTFDSLCRVSSLEVTNGGVAHSLCVKLEGAADAVSAGDLTSADGKVGAYVNEVDAQSGKSVTDQQAQDLEGLAQLLMP
;
A
#
# COMPACT_ATOMS: atom_id res chain seq x y z
N MET A 1 -43.04 49.86 5.97
CA MET A 1 -42.76 50.55 7.25
C MET A 1 -42.60 49.46 8.30
N PHE A 2 -41.41 49.42 8.93
CA PHE A 2 -40.82 48.38 9.83
C PHE A 2 -40.64 47.00 9.16
N ILE A 3 -39.43 46.55 8.75
CA ILE A 3 -38.15 46.28 9.46
C ILE A 3 -38.33 45.34 10.66
N GLY A 4 -37.84 44.10 10.52
CA GLY A 4 -37.67 43.13 11.59
C GLY A 4 -36.47 42.25 11.27
N THR A 5 -35.35 42.55 11.94
CA THR A 5 -34.08 41.84 11.88
C THR A 5 -34.08 40.83 13.02
N GLU A 6 -34.01 39.53 12.72
CA GLU A 6 -33.69 38.51 13.73
C GLU A 6 -32.24 38.08 13.49
N ILE A 7 -31.35 38.60 14.33
CA ILE A 7 -29.92 38.30 14.35
C ILE A 7 -29.75 37.10 15.29
N LEU A 8 -29.44 35.93 14.76
CA LEU A 8 -29.00 34.80 15.58
C LEU A 8 -27.50 34.98 15.88
N SER A 9 -27.21 35.51 17.07
CA SER A 9 -25.84 35.66 17.58
C SER A 9 -25.19 34.29 17.80
N ILE A 10 -24.14 33.97 17.05
CA ILE A 10 -23.13 33.00 17.48
C ILE A 10 -21.93 33.75 18.07
N ALA A 11 -21.64 33.46 19.34
CA ALA A 11 -20.48 33.97 20.05
C ALA A 11 -19.24 33.22 19.57
N GLY A 12 -18.32 33.92 18.91
CA GLY A 12 -17.02 33.37 18.54
C GLY A 12 -16.23 34.34 17.69
N SER A 13 -15.31 35.08 18.30
CA SER A 13 -14.34 35.90 17.61
C SER A 13 -13.42 35.02 16.75
N VAL A 14 -13.45 35.17 15.44
CA VAL A 14 -12.40 34.63 14.57
C VAL A 14 -11.40 35.75 14.30
N MET A 15 -10.13 35.51 14.63
CA MET A 15 -9.03 36.47 14.49
C MET A 15 -8.76 36.83 13.02
N PRO A 16 -8.20 38.02 12.74
CA PRO A 16 -7.79 38.39 11.39
C PRO A 16 -6.50 37.68 11.01
N GLY A 17 -6.54 36.93 9.90
CA GLY A 17 -5.40 36.16 9.37
C GLY A 17 -5.72 35.62 7.98
N GLU A 18 -5.71 36.52 7.01
CA GLU A 18 -5.35 36.34 5.60
C GLU A 18 -5.31 34.90 5.05
N ALA A 19 -6.37 34.50 4.34
CA ALA A 19 -6.30 33.46 3.32
C ALA A 19 -6.49 34.14 1.95
N ILE A 20 -5.39 34.36 1.26
CA ILE A 20 -5.37 34.69 -0.17
C ILE A 20 -5.50 33.38 -0.93
N VAL A 21 -6.64 33.18 -1.60
CA VAL A 21 -6.85 32.06 -2.52
C VAL A 21 -6.46 32.55 -3.91
N GLU A 22 -5.38 31.98 -4.48
CA GLU A 22 -5.11 32.07 -5.92
C GLU A 22 -5.81 30.91 -6.62
N ASP A 23 -6.51 31.27 -7.71
CA ASP A 23 -7.05 30.43 -8.76
C ASP A 23 -8.28 29.56 -8.45
N ALA A 24 -9.45 30.21 -8.30
CA ALA A 24 -10.75 29.56 -8.45
C ALA A 24 -11.62 30.35 -9.45
N THR A 25 -11.85 29.76 -10.62
CA THR A 25 -12.71 30.34 -11.68
C THR A 25 -14.18 30.15 -11.31
N PHE A 26 -14.84 31.21 -10.82
CA PHE A 26 -16.27 31.21 -10.53
C PHE A 26 -17.06 31.96 -11.60
N CYS A 27 -18.04 31.31 -12.24
CA CYS A 27 -19.04 31.98 -13.08
C CYS A 27 -20.40 32.01 -12.32
N PRO A 28 -20.92 33.19 -11.95
CA PRO A 28 -22.16 33.29 -11.17
C PRO A 28 -23.38 32.88 -11.99
N ALA A 29 -24.35 32.24 -11.32
CA ALA A 29 -25.66 31.92 -11.90
C ALA A 29 -26.36 33.18 -12.46
N PRO A 30 -27.17 33.06 -13.53
CA PRO A 30 -27.75 34.20 -14.23
C PRO A 30 -28.71 34.99 -13.32
N GLN A 31 -28.34 36.24 -13.00
CA GLN A 31 -29.23 37.18 -12.32
C GLN A 31 -30.30 37.75 -13.27
N PRO A 32 -31.50 38.08 -12.79
CA PRO A 32 -32.59 38.59 -13.62
C PRO A 32 -32.44 40.11 -13.89
N ALA A 33 -31.47 40.51 -14.72
CA ALA A 33 -31.40 41.81 -15.43
C ALA A 33 -30.19 41.83 -16.41
N PRO A 34 -30.19 42.65 -17.47
CA PRO A 34 -29.36 42.42 -18.66
C PRO A 34 -27.96 43.00 -18.46
N GLN A 35 -27.08 42.25 -17.80
CA GLN A 35 -25.64 42.46 -17.92
C GLN A 35 -24.97 41.17 -18.40
N PRO A 36 -24.11 41.24 -19.44
CA PRO A 36 -23.32 40.09 -19.86
C PRO A 36 -22.43 39.65 -18.70
N ALA A 37 -22.55 38.40 -18.28
CA ALA A 37 -21.60 37.80 -17.35
C ALA A 37 -20.25 37.67 -18.06
N THR A 38 -19.33 38.59 -17.83
CA THR A 38 -17.93 38.43 -18.24
C THR A 38 -17.19 37.79 -17.08
N CYS A 39 -16.85 36.51 -17.18
CA CYS A 39 -15.93 35.88 -16.24
C CYS A 39 -14.55 36.54 -16.44
N SER A 40 -14.01 37.18 -15.39
CA SER A 40 -12.71 37.85 -15.37
C SER A 40 -11.76 37.03 -14.53
N GLU A 41 -10.55 36.78 -15.04
CA GLU A 41 -9.47 36.02 -14.38
C GLU A 41 -8.75 36.85 -13.30
N SER A 42 -9.50 37.38 -12.34
CA SER A 42 -8.93 38.06 -11.18
C SER A 42 -9.48 37.44 -9.90
N PRO A 43 -8.63 37.16 -8.89
CA PRO A 43 -9.08 36.49 -7.68
C PRO A 43 -10.11 37.37 -6.96
N ILE A 44 -11.36 36.89 -6.91
CA ILE A 44 -12.42 37.54 -6.14
C ILE A 44 -12.19 37.15 -4.67
N SER A 45 -11.82 38.11 -3.84
CA SER A 45 -11.81 37.94 -2.38
C SER A 45 -13.25 37.91 -1.88
N VAL A 46 -13.78 36.73 -1.56
CA VAL A 46 -15.08 36.59 -0.90
C VAL A 46 -14.88 36.77 0.60
N THR A 47 -14.98 38.00 1.09
CA THR A 47 -14.99 38.32 2.52
C THR A 47 -16.34 38.92 2.90
N GLY A 48 -17.23 38.09 3.44
CA GLY A 48 -18.50 38.49 4.01
C GLY A 48 -18.89 37.59 5.19
N PRO A 49 -19.66 38.08 6.19
CA PRO A 49 -20.18 37.24 7.26
C PRO A 49 -21.02 36.10 6.67
N GLY A 50 -20.57 34.85 6.83
CA GLY A 50 -21.26 33.66 6.29
C GLY A 50 -20.70 33.13 4.96
N ALA A 51 -19.61 33.68 4.42
CA ALA A 51 -18.91 33.07 3.29
C ALA A 51 -18.20 31.77 3.73
N THR A 52 -18.48 30.66 3.07
CA THR A 52 -17.77 29.39 3.23
C THR A 52 -16.85 29.18 2.03
N VAL A 53 -15.55 29.03 2.29
CA VAL A 53 -14.62 28.51 1.29
C VAL A 53 -14.94 27.03 1.10
N ILE A 54 -15.29 26.64 -0.13
CA ILE A 54 -15.48 25.24 -0.50
C ILE A 54 -14.23 24.86 -1.28
N ASP A 55 -13.59 23.80 -0.82
CA ASP A 55 -12.44 23.22 -1.49
C ASP A 55 -12.88 21.94 -2.22
N GLU A 56 -12.59 21.90 -3.52
CA GLU A 56 -12.96 20.82 -4.45
C GLU A 56 -11.73 20.16 -5.07
N ILE A 57 -10.53 20.55 -4.65
CA ILE A 57 -9.27 20.05 -5.22
C ILE A 57 -8.80 18.85 -4.38
N PRO A 58 -8.53 17.69 -4.98
CA PRO A 58 -8.01 16.55 -4.23
C PRO A 58 -6.56 16.73 -3.76
N PRO A 59 -6.17 16.05 -2.66
CA PRO A 59 -4.79 16.00 -2.21
C PRO A 59 -3.85 15.42 -3.27
N THR A 60 -2.58 15.83 -3.21
CA THR A 60 -1.50 15.27 -4.02
C THR A 60 -0.52 14.50 -3.14
N PHE A 61 -0.17 13.26 -3.53
CA PHE A 61 0.89 12.50 -2.88
C PHE A 61 2.25 13.16 -3.11
N THR A 62 2.95 13.48 -2.02
CA THR A 62 4.31 14.04 -2.03
C THR A 62 5.38 12.96 -1.93
N SER A 63 5.04 11.81 -1.35
CA SER A 63 5.90 10.63 -1.30
C SER A 63 5.05 9.37 -1.37
N MET A 64 5.50 8.42 -2.18
CA MET A 64 4.95 7.08 -2.29
C MET A 64 6.09 6.06 -2.19
N PRO A 65 5.86 4.90 -1.55
CA PRO A 65 6.77 3.77 -1.67
C PRO A 65 7.02 3.41 -3.13
N PRO A 66 8.26 3.09 -3.52
CA PRO A 66 8.50 2.44 -4.79
C PRO A 66 7.94 1.00 -4.76
N ASP A 67 7.79 0.40 -5.93
CA ASP A 67 7.62 -1.05 -6.03
C ASP A 67 8.80 -1.74 -5.35
N MET A 68 8.52 -2.80 -4.59
CA MET A 68 9.53 -3.49 -3.81
C MET A 68 9.41 -4.99 -3.92
N THR A 69 10.56 -5.63 -3.73
CA THR A 69 10.70 -7.08 -3.77
C THR A 69 11.42 -7.54 -2.51
N VAL A 70 10.84 -8.53 -1.84
CA VAL A 70 11.35 -9.10 -0.58
C VAL A 70 11.32 -10.61 -0.67
N ASP A 71 12.33 -11.28 -0.11
CA ASP A 71 12.34 -12.73 -0.07
C ASP A 71 11.46 -13.24 1.06
N ALA A 72 10.82 -14.38 0.83
CA ALA A 72 10.02 -15.06 1.84
C ALA A 72 10.87 -15.33 3.09
N THR A 73 10.32 -15.00 4.26
CA THR A 73 10.94 -15.26 5.57
C THR A 73 10.20 -16.29 6.40
N GLY A 74 8.97 -16.63 6.00
CA GLY A 74 8.13 -17.62 6.64
C GLY A 74 7.46 -18.53 5.60
N PRO A 75 6.89 -19.65 6.05
CA PRO A 75 6.29 -20.65 5.17
C PRO A 75 4.98 -20.18 4.51
N SER A 76 4.27 -19.22 5.12
CA SER A 76 2.98 -18.71 4.61
C SER A 76 3.01 -17.21 4.35
N ASP A 77 3.70 -16.45 5.19
CA ASP A 77 3.75 -14.99 5.12
C ASP A 77 5.14 -14.43 5.42
N THR A 78 5.28 -13.15 5.09
CA THR A 78 6.50 -12.37 5.29
C THR A 78 6.13 -11.00 5.80
N LEU A 79 6.77 -10.58 6.88
CA LEU A 79 6.59 -9.24 7.43
C LEU A 79 7.28 -8.23 6.51
N VAL A 80 6.51 -7.31 5.92
CA VAL A 80 7.04 -6.30 5.00
C VAL A 80 6.91 -4.92 5.62
N GLN A 81 8.02 -4.19 5.64
CA GLN A 81 8.06 -2.79 6.06
C GLN A 81 8.37 -1.90 4.87
N TYR A 82 7.55 -0.86 4.70
CA TYR A 82 7.77 0.21 3.73
C TYR A 82 7.52 1.58 4.37
N GLN A 83 8.08 2.63 3.77
CA GLN A 83 7.88 4.00 4.25
C GLN A 83 6.42 4.41 4.09
N ALA A 84 5.78 4.96 5.13
CA ALA A 84 4.40 5.42 4.99
C ALA A 84 4.31 6.55 3.94
N PRO A 85 3.35 6.51 3.00
CA PRO A 85 3.16 7.56 2.02
C PRO A 85 2.73 8.86 2.68
N THR A 86 3.05 9.98 2.04
CA THR A 86 2.67 11.32 2.48
C THR A 86 1.95 12.06 1.37
N ALA A 87 0.98 12.89 1.75
CA ALA A 87 0.22 13.73 0.83
C ALA A 87 0.03 15.13 1.40
N THR A 88 -0.15 16.11 0.53
CA THR A 88 -0.42 17.51 0.86
C THR A 88 -1.57 18.02 0.01
N ASP A 89 -2.24 19.04 0.50
CA ASP A 89 -3.34 19.69 -0.19
C ASP A 89 -3.10 21.20 -0.30
N ASN A 90 -3.75 21.89 -1.24
CA ASN A 90 -3.67 23.35 -1.37
C ASN A 90 -4.50 24.08 -0.31
N ALA A 91 -5.52 23.43 0.26
CA ALA A 91 -6.34 23.96 1.33
C ALA A 91 -5.72 23.67 2.71
N PRO A 92 -5.93 24.55 3.70
CA PRO A 92 -5.46 24.33 5.06
C PRO A 92 -6.24 23.18 5.71
N GLY A 93 -5.54 22.17 6.22
CA GLY A 93 -6.14 21.03 6.87
C GLY A 93 -5.18 19.88 7.01
N ALA A 94 -5.53 18.90 7.84
CA ALA A 94 -4.78 17.65 7.87
C ALA A 94 -5.26 16.75 6.72
N VAL A 95 -4.33 16.20 5.95
CA VAL A 95 -4.61 15.15 4.98
C VAL A 95 -4.44 13.80 5.66
N SER A 96 -5.49 12.99 5.64
CA SER A 96 -5.44 11.60 6.10
C SER A 96 -4.97 10.70 4.97
N VAL A 97 -4.08 9.75 5.26
CA VAL A 97 -3.61 8.76 4.27
C VAL A 97 -3.83 7.37 4.84
N SER A 98 -4.46 6.49 4.07
CA SER A 98 -4.72 5.11 4.43
C SER A 98 -4.35 4.18 3.28
N CYS A 99 -3.87 2.97 3.58
CA CYS A 99 -3.49 1.98 2.58
C CYS A 99 -4.22 0.65 2.84
N SER A 100 -4.51 -0.08 1.76
CA SER A 100 -5.16 -1.40 1.78
C SER A 100 -4.39 -2.46 2.57
N SER A 101 -3.06 -2.43 2.47
CA SER A 101 -2.15 -3.11 3.39
C SER A 101 -1.39 -2.05 4.18
N ALA A 102 -0.99 -2.36 5.42
CA ALA A 102 -0.19 -1.47 6.25
C ALA A 102 1.28 -1.89 6.26
N SER A 103 2.18 -0.91 6.45
CA SER A 103 3.59 -1.19 6.71
C SER A 103 3.75 -1.96 8.02
N GLY A 104 4.61 -2.98 8.01
CA GLY A 104 4.74 -3.95 9.10
C GLY A 104 3.68 -5.06 9.07
N GLY A 105 2.83 -5.10 8.05
CA GLY A 105 1.87 -6.19 7.83
C GLY A 105 2.50 -7.46 7.28
N MET A 106 1.71 -8.53 7.27
CA MET A 106 2.07 -9.83 6.69
C MET A 106 1.61 -9.91 5.23
N PHE A 107 2.52 -10.28 4.35
CA PHE A 107 2.27 -10.46 2.92
C PHE A 107 2.55 -11.92 2.53
N MET A 108 1.61 -12.51 1.79
CA MET A 108 1.80 -13.86 1.23
C MET A 108 2.78 -13.82 0.06
N VAL A 109 3.38 -14.98 -0.24
CA VAL A 109 4.20 -15.17 -1.44
C VAL A 109 3.41 -14.77 -2.70
N GLY A 110 4.05 -14.01 -3.58
CA GLY A 110 3.46 -13.43 -4.78
C GLY A 110 3.43 -11.91 -4.77
N THR A 111 2.76 -11.32 -5.75
CA THR A 111 2.64 -9.87 -5.90
C THR A 111 1.33 -9.36 -5.30
N THR A 112 1.43 -8.46 -4.33
CA THR A 112 0.30 -7.74 -3.73
C THR A 112 0.35 -6.28 -4.19
N SER A 113 -0.73 -5.80 -4.80
CA SER A 113 -0.88 -4.37 -5.12
C SER A 113 -1.44 -3.63 -3.90
N VAL A 114 -0.66 -2.67 -3.38
CA VAL A 114 -1.06 -1.83 -2.25
C VAL A 114 -1.60 -0.51 -2.78
N ALA A 115 -2.90 -0.33 -2.68
CA ALA A 115 -3.59 0.93 -2.95
C ALA A 115 -3.63 1.81 -1.69
N CYS A 116 -3.26 3.07 -1.84
CA CYS A 116 -3.31 4.09 -0.80
C CYS A 116 -4.21 5.26 -1.23
N THR A 117 -5.07 5.71 -0.32
CA THR A 117 -6.01 6.82 -0.52
C THR A 117 -5.70 7.95 0.46
N ALA A 118 -5.49 9.14 -0.10
CA ALA A 118 -5.39 10.39 0.64
C ALA A 118 -6.75 11.10 0.64
N THR A 119 -7.16 11.68 1.77
CA THR A 119 -8.42 12.40 1.91
C THR A 119 -8.22 13.65 2.78
N ASP A 120 -8.63 14.81 2.26
CA ASP A 120 -8.58 16.09 2.98
C ASP A 120 -9.77 16.26 3.96
N VAL A 121 -9.87 17.46 4.54
CA VAL A 121 -10.94 17.85 5.47
C VAL A 121 -12.26 18.19 4.78
N SER A 122 -12.22 18.49 3.48
CA SER A 122 -13.34 18.83 2.61
C SER A 122 -14.03 17.58 2.04
N GLY A 123 -13.36 16.43 2.13
CA GLY A 123 -13.79 15.14 1.63
C GLY A 123 -13.29 14.80 0.22
N ASN A 124 -12.41 15.60 -0.38
CA ASN A 124 -11.82 15.23 -1.66
C ASN A 124 -10.75 14.16 -1.44
N SER A 125 -10.56 13.29 -2.44
CA SER A 125 -9.67 12.14 -2.30
C SER A 125 -8.88 11.84 -3.56
N ALA A 126 -7.63 11.40 -3.37
CA ALA A 126 -6.76 10.90 -4.42
C ALA A 126 -6.24 9.50 -4.06
N THR A 127 -6.00 8.67 -5.07
CA THR A 127 -5.49 7.30 -4.87
C THR A 127 -4.22 7.06 -5.67
N ALA A 128 -3.26 6.37 -5.07
CA ALA A 128 -2.02 5.92 -5.71
C ALA A 128 -1.71 4.48 -5.30
N THR A 129 -0.94 3.75 -6.12
CA THR A 129 -0.65 2.32 -5.93
C THR A 129 0.83 2.03 -6.06
N PHE A 130 1.30 1.04 -5.32
CA PHE A 130 2.61 0.41 -5.52
C PHE A 130 2.51 -1.11 -5.32
N SER A 131 3.51 -1.86 -5.78
CA SER A 131 3.53 -3.31 -5.74
C SER A 131 4.53 -3.83 -4.71
N VAL A 132 4.10 -4.79 -3.90
CA VAL A 132 4.95 -5.57 -3.00
C VAL A 132 5.02 -6.99 -3.56
N THR A 133 6.22 -7.43 -3.96
CA THR A 133 6.44 -8.80 -4.44
C THR A 133 7.21 -9.59 -3.39
N VAL A 134 6.56 -10.58 -2.79
CA VAL A 134 7.22 -11.56 -1.92
C VAL A 134 7.69 -12.71 -2.80
N GLN A 135 9.00 -12.83 -2.98
CA GLN A 135 9.61 -13.87 -3.80
C GLN A 135 9.85 -15.14 -3.00
N ASN A 136 9.46 -16.25 -3.59
CA ASN A 136 9.92 -17.56 -3.21
C ASN A 136 11.00 -18.01 -4.20
N THR A 137 12.20 -18.22 -3.68
CA THR A 137 13.40 -18.71 -4.37
C THR A 137 13.96 -19.92 -3.62
N PHE A 138 14.85 -20.69 -4.26
CA PHE A 138 15.55 -21.80 -3.60
C PHE A 138 16.28 -21.37 -2.33
N ASP A 139 16.91 -20.19 -2.33
CA ASP A 139 17.59 -19.63 -1.16
C ASP A 139 16.61 -19.27 -0.04
N SER A 140 15.52 -18.57 -0.37
CA SER A 140 14.49 -18.22 0.60
C SER A 140 13.83 -19.46 1.21
N LEU A 141 13.57 -20.51 0.41
CA LEU A 141 13.00 -21.75 0.90
C LEU A 141 13.98 -22.53 1.78
N CYS A 142 15.29 -22.51 1.48
CA CYS A 142 16.30 -23.07 2.37
C CYS A 142 16.33 -22.34 3.73
N ARG A 143 16.26 -21.00 3.71
CA ARG A 143 16.18 -20.20 4.94
C ARG A 143 14.92 -20.54 5.75
N VAL A 144 13.74 -20.60 5.11
CA VAL A 144 12.48 -20.98 5.76
C VAL A 144 12.57 -22.40 6.31
N SER A 145 13.06 -23.36 5.53
CA SER A 145 13.27 -24.75 5.97
C SER A 145 14.16 -24.83 7.21
N SER A 146 15.20 -24.01 7.27
CA SER A 146 16.13 -23.96 8.41
C SER A 146 15.52 -23.35 9.68
N LEU A 147 14.44 -22.57 9.54
CA LEU A 147 13.69 -22.03 10.68
C LEU A 147 12.62 -23.01 11.17
N GLU A 148 11.93 -23.69 10.25
CA GLU A 148 10.81 -24.58 10.58
C GLU A 148 11.28 -25.99 11.03
N VAL A 149 12.42 -26.46 10.53
CA VAL A 149 12.93 -27.81 10.81
C VAL A 149 13.76 -27.81 12.09
N THR A 150 13.31 -28.56 13.09
CA THR A 150 13.96 -28.63 14.41
C THR A 150 15.30 -29.37 14.42
N ASN A 151 15.54 -30.26 13.45
CA ASN A 151 16.77 -31.03 13.32
C ASN A 151 17.72 -30.38 12.31
N GLY A 152 18.84 -29.82 12.78
CA GLY A 152 19.81 -29.15 11.91
C GLY A 152 20.42 -30.02 10.81
N GLY A 153 20.53 -31.33 11.02
CA GLY A 153 20.99 -32.27 9.97
C GLY A 153 19.97 -32.44 8.85
N VAL A 154 18.68 -32.49 9.21
CA VAL A 154 17.58 -32.54 8.24
C VAL A 154 17.47 -31.20 7.50
N ALA A 155 17.52 -30.07 8.22
CA ALA A 155 17.52 -28.74 7.62
C ALA A 155 18.63 -28.57 6.59
N HIS A 156 19.86 -28.99 6.94
CA HIS A 156 21.00 -28.96 6.02
C HIS A 156 20.78 -29.88 4.81
N SER A 157 20.29 -31.10 5.01
CA SER A 157 19.97 -32.05 3.93
C SER A 157 18.94 -31.50 2.94
N LEU A 158 17.93 -30.79 3.43
CA LEU A 158 16.91 -30.11 2.63
C LEU A 158 17.50 -28.93 1.84
N CYS A 159 18.29 -28.07 2.50
CA CYS A 159 18.98 -26.96 1.84
C CYS A 159 19.90 -27.42 0.70
N VAL A 160 20.68 -28.48 0.90
CA VAL A 160 21.55 -29.04 -0.15
C VAL A 160 20.76 -29.48 -1.39
N LYS A 161 19.53 -29.97 -1.22
CA LYS A 161 18.66 -30.32 -2.36
C LYS A 161 18.20 -29.09 -3.13
N LEU A 162 17.84 -28.02 -2.43
CA LEU A 162 17.44 -26.74 -3.01
C LEU A 162 18.62 -26.06 -3.72
N GLU A 163 19.81 -26.07 -3.13
CA GLU A 163 21.05 -25.59 -3.76
C GLU A 163 21.34 -26.34 -5.05
N GLY A 164 21.30 -27.67 -5.01
CA GLY A 164 21.49 -28.48 -6.21
C GLY A 164 20.40 -28.26 -7.28
N ALA A 165 19.19 -27.89 -6.87
CA ALA A 165 18.11 -27.52 -7.80
C ALA A 165 18.40 -26.18 -8.46
N ALA A 166 18.84 -25.18 -7.68
CA ALA A 166 19.28 -23.88 -8.18
C ALA A 166 20.45 -24.00 -9.18
N ASP A 167 21.43 -24.85 -8.89
CA ASP A 167 22.55 -25.14 -9.79
C ASP A 167 22.06 -25.76 -11.11
N ALA A 168 21.10 -26.69 -11.04
CA ALA A 168 20.53 -27.31 -12.22
C ALA A 168 19.72 -26.33 -13.08
N VAL A 169 18.92 -25.46 -12.47
CA VAL A 169 18.24 -24.36 -13.17
C VAL A 169 19.24 -23.44 -13.85
N SER A 170 20.32 -23.08 -13.15
CA SER A 170 21.39 -22.22 -13.68
C SER A 170 22.12 -22.87 -14.86
N ALA A 171 22.20 -24.20 -14.90
CA ALA A 171 22.73 -24.98 -16.01
C ALA A 171 21.72 -25.22 -17.15
N GLY A 172 20.46 -24.79 -17.01
CA GLY A 172 19.37 -25.05 -17.97
C GLY A 172 18.82 -26.49 -17.92
N ASP A 173 19.17 -27.26 -16.89
CA ASP A 173 18.72 -28.64 -16.69
C ASP A 173 17.47 -28.68 -15.78
N LEU A 174 16.32 -28.37 -16.38
CA LEU A 174 15.05 -28.30 -15.65
C LEU A 174 14.59 -29.68 -15.14
N THR A 175 14.98 -30.78 -15.79
CA THR A 175 14.64 -32.14 -15.32
C THR A 175 15.38 -32.49 -14.03
N SER A 176 16.67 -32.15 -13.97
CA SER A 176 17.48 -32.33 -12.76
C SER A 176 17.11 -31.35 -11.65
N ALA A 177 16.61 -30.16 -12.00
CA ALA A 177 16.03 -29.24 -11.03
C ALA A 177 14.76 -29.82 -10.40
N ASP A 178 13.80 -30.22 -11.23
CA ASP A 178 12.53 -30.82 -10.79
C ASP A 178 12.75 -32.07 -9.93
N GLY A 179 13.64 -32.98 -10.36
CA GLY A 179 13.98 -34.17 -9.59
C GLY A 179 14.56 -33.87 -8.20
N LYS A 180 15.29 -32.75 -8.04
CA LYS A 180 15.81 -32.32 -6.73
C LYS A 180 14.76 -31.63 -5.87
N VAL A 181 13.85 -30.86 -6.47
CA VAL A 181 12.68 -30.32 -5.76
C VAL A 181 11.77 -31.47 -5.29
N GLY A 182 11.55 -32.48 -6.12
CA GLY A 182 10.84 -33.70 -5.72
C GLY A 182 11.55 -34.46 -4.58
N ALA A 183 12.88 -34.52 -4.60
CA ALA A 183 13.64 -35.09 -3.48
C ALA A 183 13.51 -34.28 -2.19
N TYR A 184 13.41 -32.95 -2.29
CA TYR A 184 13.13 -32.06 -1.15
C TYR A 184 11.74 -32.38 -0.57
N VAL A 185 10.70 -32.39 -1.41
CA VAL A 185 9.32 -32.70 -1.01
C VAL A 185 9.23 -34.07 -0.33
N ASN A 186 9.83 -35.11 -0.91
CA ASN A 186 9.84 -36.45 -0.33
C ASN A 186 10.52 -36.51 1.06
N GLU A 187 11.57 -35.71 1.27
CA GLU A 187 12.21 -35.65 2.58
C GLU A 187 11.36 -34.86 3.58
N VAL A 188 10.72 -33.76 3.17
CA VAL A 188 9.78 -33.01 4.02
C VAL A 188 8.63 -33.91 4.51
N ASP A 189 7.96 -34.60 3.59
CA ASP A 189 6.88 -35.57 3.91
C ASP A 189 7.39 -36.67 4.87
N ALA A 190 8.57 -37.23 4.60
CA ALA A 190 9.18 -38.23 5.47
C ALA A 190 9.51 -37.71 6.89
N GLN A 191 9.64 -36.40 7.06
CA GLN A 191 9.94 -35.72 8.33
C GLN A 191 8.70 -35.13 9.00
N SER A 192 7.53 -35.20 8.35
CA SER A 192 6.23 -34.83 8.91
C SER A 192 5.94 -35.61 10.19
N GLY A 193 5.51 -34.88 11.22
CA GLY A 193 5.29 -35.42 12.57
C GLY A 193 6.57 -35.82 13.31
N LYS A 194 7.76 -35.57 12.75
CA LYS A 194 9.06 -35.86 13.36
C LYS A 194 9.86 -34.57 13.57
N SER A 195 10.56 -34.12 12.54
CA SER A 195 11.43 -32.94 12.59
C SER A 195 10.70 -31.65 12.18
N VAL A 196 9.53 -31.79 11.56
CA VAL A 196 8.56 -30.74 11.22
C VAL A 196 7.16 -31.21 11.60
N THR A 197 6.26 -30.28 11.93
CA THR A 197 4.84 -30.57 12.13
C THR A 197 4.15 -30.82 10.79
N ASP A 198 2.97 -31.45 10.81
CA ASP A 198 2.21 -31.73 9.58
C ASP A 198 1.83 -30.44 8.82
N GLN A 199 1.55 -29.36 9.54
CA GLN A 199 1.26 -28.07 8.91
C GLN A 199 2.51 -27.47 8.26
N GLN A 200 3.64 -27.47 8.96
CA GLN A 200 4.90 -26.98 8.42
C GLN A 200 5.33 -27.78 7.19
N ALA A 201 5.14 -29.11 7.20
CA ALA A 201 5.41 -29.96 6.04
C ALA A 201 4.57 -29.53 4.83
N GLN A 202 3.25 -29.37 5.01
CA GLN A 202 2.35 -28.90 3.95
C GLN A 202 2.75 -27.52 3.40
N ASP A 203 3.11 -26.58 4.27
CA ASP A 203 3.49 -25.23 3.84
C ASP A 203 4.83 -25.25 3.06
N LEU A 204 5.83 -25.99 3.55
CA LEU A 204 7.13 -26.16 2.88
C LEU A 204 6.98 -26.87 1.52
N GLU A 205 6.15 -27.90 1.44
CA GLU A 205 5.83 -28.59 0.18
C GLU A 205 5.12 -27.66 -0.81
N GLY A 206 4.15 -26.87 -0.34
CA GLY A 206 3.46 -25.87 -1.14
C GLY A 206 4.43 -24.84 -1.73
N LEU A 207 5.35 -24.31 -0.91
CA LEU A 207 6.40 -23.42 -1.39
C LEU A 207 7.35 -24.10 -2.38
N ALA A 208 7.75 -25.35 -2.15
CA ALA A 208 8.61 -26.07 -3.08
C ALA A 208 7.95 -26.26 -4.44
N GLN A 209 6.65 -26.55 -4.48
CA GLN A 209 5.90 -26.72 -5.71
C GLN A 209 5.82 -25.43 -6.56
N LEU A 210 5.86 -24.26 -5.92
CA LEU A 210 5.93 -22.97 -6.62
C LEU A 210 7.28 -22.71 -7.31
N LEU A 211 8.31 -23.51 -7.01
CA LEU A 211 9.65 -23.42 -7.61
C LEU A 211 9.84 -24.40 -8.78
N MET A 212 8.87 -25.27 -9.04
CA MET A 212 8.94 -26.20 -10.17
C MET A 212 8.73 -25.44 -11.49
N PRO A 213 9.65 -25.56 -12.46
CA PRO A 213 9.61 -24.82 -13.73
C PRO A 213 8.56 -25.32 -14.73
#